data_AF-A0A8K0GAT6-F1
#
_entry.id   AF-A0A8K0GAT6-F1
#
_cell.length_a   1.000
_cell.length_b   1.000
_cell.length_c   1.000
_cell.angle_alpha   90.00
_cell.angle_beta   90.00
_cell.angle_gamma   90.00
#
_symmetry.space_group_name_H-M   'P 1'
#
loop_
_entity.id
_entity.type
_entity.pdbx_description
1 polymer ?
#
loop_
_entity_poly.entity_id
_entity_poly.type
_entity_poly.pdbx_seq_one_letter_code
_entity_poly.pdbx_strand_id
1 'polypeptide(L)'
;MRGRTLIVNRRLAAAMDKCKVSDRDAVLLSACEESLLLNPMDYVINRSSIRRARQQYREDTAINIQAEFEQLNVDFAVVHWDTKLLPSVTGIEKQDRLPVIVKTLLTEQLLGVPLIPSSSDKEISNAVFNTLEKWGLVDQVQAFVFDTTSSNTGRFNGACTLLEMKLGRNILFLACRHHIFELVLLAAMSSVKLYSSSELVVILLGGTLPKGNKICKPGAYHQAQWMAKAIYSIKIFLLRSEFAITGVEEKALCRICGFIVVNYIKPWFTANKTTEAPWNDILLLKNLNKYKEKDAIVAGACLQKFVNHLWYLTDEAVLFSLFDDNVPLEEKQRMTEKLREFNQ
;
A
#
# COMPACT_ATOMS: atom_id res chain seq x y z
N MET A 1 1.74 44.90 -25.75
CA MET A 1 2.86 44.92 -24.78
C MET A 1 2.78 43.68 -23.93
N ARG A 2 3.90 43.05 -23.56
CA ARG A 2 3.89 41.96 -22.57
C ARG A 2 4.00 42.59 -21.18
N GLY A 3 3.17 42.15 -20.24
CA GLY A 3 3.32 42.52 -18.83
C GLY A 3 4.71 42.23 -18.31
N ARG A 4 5.13 42.99 -17.29
CA ARG A 4 6.48 42.94 -16.73
C ARG A 4 6.51 42.22 -15.38
N THR A 5 5.37 42.11 -14.71
CA THR A 5 5.27 41.55 -13.37
C THR A 5 4.76 40.12 -13.41
N LEU A 6 5.46 39.18 -12.79
CA LEU A 6 5.00 37.80 -12.66
C LEU A 6 3.92 37.72 -11.57
N ILE A 7 2.68 37.39 -11.94
CA ILE A 7 1.57 37.23 -10.99
C ILE A 7 1.69 35.94 -10.15
N VAL A 8 2.22 34.88 -10.75
CA VAL A 8 2.35 33.57 -10.11
C VAL A 8 3.56 33.59 -9.20
N ASN A 9 3.31 33.74 -7.89
CA ASN A 9 4.29 33.53 -6.84
C ASN A 9 4.22 32.09 -6.29
N ARG A 10 5.16 31.74 -5.40
CA ARG A 10 5.24 30.39 -4.80
C ARG A 10 3.94 29.94 -4.12
N ARG A 11 3.27 30.85 -3.40
CA ARG A 11 2.01 30.56 -2.70
C ARG A 11 0.87 30.27 -3.68
N LEU A 12 0.72 31.09 -4.72
CA LEU A 12 -0.30 30.91 -5.74
C LEU A 12 -0.06 29.63 -6.54
N ALA A 13 1.20 29.34 -6.91
CA ALA A 13 1.56 28.09 -7.58
C ALA A 13 1.19 26.85 -6.73
N ALA A 14 1.53 26.85 -5.44
CA ALA A 14 1.19 25.76 -4.53
C ALA A 14 -0.33 25.60 -4.36
N ALA A 15 -1.08 26.70 -4.29
CA ALA A 15 -2.54 26.66 -4.23
C ALA A 15 -3.15 26.06 -5.50
N MET A 16 -2.66 26.46 -6.67
CA MET A 16 -3.09 25.91 -7.96
C MET A 16 -2.82 24.40 -8.05
N ASP A 17 -1.65 23.95 -7.59
CA ASP A 17 -1.29 22.52 -7.58
C ASP A 17 -2.21 21.72 -6.64
N LYS A 18 -2.46 22.22 -5.42
CA LYS A 18 -3.36 21.59 -4.45
C LYS A 18 -4.80 21.51 -4.95
N CYS A 19 -5.26 22.54 -5.66
CA CYS A 19 -6.60 22.61 -6.25
C CYS A 19 -6.69 21.93 -7.63
N LYS A 20 -5.62 21.29 -8.12
CA LYS A 20 -5.55 20.62 -9.44
C LYS A 20 -5.92 21.54 -10.61
N VAL A 21 -5.58 22.82 -10.50
CA VAL A 21 -5.81 23.83 -11.55
C VAL A 21 -4.85 23.57 -12.71
N SER A 22 -5.40 23.33 -13.91
CA SER A 22 -4.59 23.10 -15.10
C SER A 22 -3.90 24.39 -15.56
N ASP A 23 -2.83 24.28 -16.34
CA ASP A 23 -2.18 25.46 -16.94
C ASP A 23 -3.13 26.25 -17.86
N ARG A 24 -4.19 25.60 -18.39
CA ARG A 24 -5.21 26.27 -19.21
C ARG A 24 -6.16 27.07 -18.33
N ASP A 25 -6.61 26.46 -17.23
CA ASP A 25 -7.56 27.08 -16.30
C ASP A 25 -6.88 28.19 -15.47
N ALA A 26 -5.57 28.14 -15.31
CA ALA A 26 -4.79 29.21 -14.67
C ALA A 26 -4.91 30.56 -15.40
N VAL A 27 -5.37 30.59 -16.66
CA VAL A 27 -5.67 31.83 -17.39
C VAL A 27 -6.88 32.57 -16.78
N LEU A 28 -7.73 31.91 -15.98
CA LEU A 28 -8.82 32.57 -15.23
C LEU A 28 -8.32 33.72 -14.33
N LEU A 29 -7.02 33.75 -14.00
CA LEU A 29 -6.40 34.89 -13.33
C LEU A 29 -6.61 36.21 -14.09
N SER A 30 -6.70 36.21 -15.43
CA SER A 30 -6.96 37.43 -16.20
C SER A 30 -8.34 38.00 -15.90
N ALA A 31 -9.36 37.13 -15.78
CA ALA A 31 -10.71 37.54 -15.40
C ALA A 31 -10.77 38.05 -13.96
N CYS A 32 -9.97 37.46 -13.06
CA CYS A 32 -9.84 37.96 -11.69
C CYS A 32 -9.22 39.36 -11.65
N GLU A 33 -8.20 39.64 -12.45
CA GLU A 33 -7.59 40.97 -12.52
C GLU A 33 -8.57 42.04 -13.00
N GLU A 34 -9.33 41.76 -14.06
CA GLU A 34 -10.39 42.66 -14.55
C GLU A 34 -11.44 42.95 -13.46
N SER A 35 -11.86 41.91 -12.71
CA SER A 35 -12.81 42.07 -11.60
C SER A 35 -12.27 42.92 -10.43
N LEU A 36 -10.95 42.97 -10.28
CA LEU A 36 -10.25 43.74 -9.26
C LEU A 36 -9.81 45.13 -9.76
N LEU A 37 -10.24 45.54 -10.96
CA LEU A 37 -9.85 46.80 -11.61
C LEU A 37 -8.33 46.94 -11.81
N LEU A 38 -7.62 45.83 -11.92
CA LEU A 38 -6.20 45.79 -12.30
C LEU A 38 -6.06 45.79 -13.82
N ASN A 39 -4.95 46.31 -14.35
CA ASN A 39 -4.67 46.29 -15.78
C ASN A 39 -3.99 44.96 -16.18
N PRO A 40 -4.63 44.10 -16.99
CA PRO A 40 -4.05 42.82 -17.38
C PRO A 40 -2.76 42.92 -18.20
N MET A 41 -2.49 44.11 -18.76
CA MET A 41 -1.27 44.37 -19.51
C MET A 41 -0.03 44.54 -18.62
N ASP A 42 -0.20 44.69 -17.31
CA ASP A 42 0.90 44.85 -16.36
C ASP A 42 1.51 43.50 -15.95
N TYR A 43 0.72 42.42 -16.03
CA TYR A 43 1.06 41.10 -15.52
C TYR A 43 1.34 40.05 -16.60
N VAL A 44 2.17 39.07 -16.26
CA VAL A 44 2.51 37.94 -17.14
C VAL A 44 1.51 36.80 -16.95
N ILE A 45 0.42 36.79 -17.71
CA ILE A 45 -0.70 35.83 -17.60
C ILE A 45 -0.79 34.89 -18.82
N ASN A 46 0.32 34.65 -19.50
CA ASN A 46 0.32 33.64 -20.57
C ASN A 46 0.61 32.25 -20.00
N ARG A 47 -0.11 31.25 -20.52
CA ARG A 47 0.01 29.83 -20.14
C ARG A 47 1.46 29.35 -20.03
N SER A 48 2.29 29.67 -21.01
CA SER A 48 3.69 29.22 -21.06
C SER A 48 4.55 29.78 -19.92
N SER A 49 4.30 31.01 -19.50
CA SER A 49 5.03 31.66 -18.40
C SER A 49 4.54 31.17 -17.04
N ILE A 50 3.22 31.00 -16.88
CA ILE A 50 2.63 30.35 -15.70
C ILE A 50 3.23 28.94 -15.53
N ARG A 51 3.26 28.15 -16.61
CA ARG A 51 3.83 26.80 -16.60
C ARG A 51 5.30 26.80 -16.16
N ARG A 52 6.12 27.69 -16.75
CA ARG A 52 7.55 27.80 -16.40
C ARG A 52 7.75 28.21 -14.92
N ALA A 53 7.00 29.20 -14.44
CA ALA A 53 7.06 29.62 -13.05
C ALA A 53 6.68 28.49 -12.09
N ARG A 54 5.57 27.77 -12.37
CA ARG A 54 5.16 26.60 -11.60
C ARG A 54 6.23 25.50 -11.59
N GLN A 55 6.84 25.22 -12.75
CA GLN A 55 7.91 24.23 -12.84
C GLN A 55 9.11 24.62 -11.96
N GLN A 56 9.57 25.86 -12.07
CA GLN A 56 10.66 26.38 -11.24
C GLN A 56 10.35 26.27 -9.74
N TYR A 57 9.15 26.69 -9.30
CA TYR A 57 8.78 26.58 -7.89
C TYR A 57 8.67 25.14 -7.38
N ARG A 58 8.34 24.18 -8.24
CA ARG A 58 8.35 22.75 -7.88
C ARG A 58 9.78 22.24 -7.73
N GLU A 59 10.68 22.62 -8.64
CA GLU A 59 12.11 22.30 -8.57
C GLU A 59 12.73 22.90 -7.29
N ASP A 60 12.49 24.18 -7.02
CA ASP A 60 12.94 24.85 -5.79
C ASP A 60 12.37 24.15 -4.54
N THR A 61 11.11 23.72 -4.58
CA THR A 61 10.49 23.03 -3.44
C THR A 61 11.09 21.65 -3.23
N ALA A 62 11.38 20.90 -4.28
CA ALA A 62 12.03 19.60 -4.18
C ALA A 62 13.44 19.72 -3.58
N ILE A 63 14.22 20.72 -4.01
CA ILE A 63 15.56 21.01 -3.45
C ILE A 63 15.46 21.36 -1.96
N ASN A 64 14.51 22.21 -1.58
CA ASN A 64 14.32 22.57 -0.17
C ASN A 64 13.91 21.36 0.68
N ILE A 65 13.00 20.51 0.20
CA ILE A 65 12.60 19.28 0.91
C ILE A 65 13.80 18.36 1.13
N GLN A 66 14.65 18.19 0.11
CA GLN A 66 15.84 17.37 0.24
C GLN A 66 16.83 17.97 1.25
N ALA A 67 17.09 19.28 1.17
CA ALA A 67 17.99 19.96 2.10
C ALA A 67 17.48 19.93 3.56
N GLU A 68 16.18 20.11 3.78
CA GLU A 68 15.54 20.00 5.10
C GLU A 68 15.66 18.58 5.67
N PHE A 69 15.53 17.56 4.82
CA PHE A 69 15.69 16.17 5.23
C PHE A 69 17.15 15.84 5.57
N GLU A 70 18.12 16.30 4.77
CA GLU A 70 19.56 16.10 5.04
C GLU A 70 19.98 16.70 6.40
N GLN A 71 19.37 17.82 6.81
CA GLN A 71 19.61 18.44 8.12
C GLN A 71 19.17 17.58 9.31
N LEU A 72 18.27 16.60 9.09
CA LEU A 72 17.83 15.70 10.16
C LEU A 72 18.93 14.73 10.61
N ASN A 73 19.96 14.51 9.77
CA ASN A 73 21.10 13.63 10.03
C ASN A 73 20.68 12.29 10.67
N VAL A 74 19.87 11.53 9.93
CA VAL A 74 19.22 10.32 10.45
C VAL A 74 20.21 9.16 10.54
N ASP A 75 20.20 8.43 11.66
CA ASP A 75 21.04 7.25 11.84
C ASP A 75 20.44 5.99 11.18
N PHE A 76 19.11 5.90 11.17
CA PHE A 76 18.37 4.72 10.73
C PHE A 76 17.18 5.08 9.85
N ALA A 77 17.03 4.32 8.77
CA ALA A 77 15.96 4.46 7.80
C ALA A 77 15.30 3.10 7.52
N VAL A 78 13.97 3.11 7.42
CA VAL A 78 13.17 2.01 6.86
C VAL A 78 12.68 2.45 5.50
N VAL A 79 13.02 1.72 4.43
CA VAL A 79 12.54 2.06 3.09
C VAL A 79 11.30 1.24 2.75
N HIS A 80 10.30 1.93 2.22
CA HIS A 80 9.03 1.42 1.78
C HIS A 80 8.91 1.64 0.28
N TRP A 81 8.46 0.62 -0.45
CA TRP A 81 8.10 0.78 -1.85
C TRP A 81 6.84 0.00 -2.21
N ASP A 82 6.11 0.52 -3.19
CA ASP A 82 4.94 -0.13 -3.80
C ASP A 82 4.88 0.25 -5.27
N THR A 83 4.39 -0.63 -6.14
CA THR A 83 4.27 -0.33 -7.57
C THR A 83 2.85 0.12 -7.90
N LYS A 84 2.73 1.17 -8.73
CA LYS A 84 1.44 1.68 -9.18
C LYS A 84 1.46 1.99 -10.67
N LEU A 85 0.52 1.40 -11.41
CA LEU A 85 0.23 1.86 -12.77
C LEU A 85 -0.44 3.23 -12.73
N LEU A 86 0.24 4.23 -13.28
CA LEU A 86 -0.27 5.58 -13.47
C LEU A 86 -0.34 5.92 -14.96
N PRO A 87 -1.30 6.77 -15.38
CA PRO A 87 -1.31 7.30 -16.74
C PRO A 87 0.00 8.04 -17.05
N SER A 88 0.50 7.90 -18.26
CA SER A 88 1.62 8.68 -18.77
C SER A 88 1.27 10.17 -18.80
N VAL A 89 2.27 11.04 -19.02
CA VAL A 89 2.06 12.49 -19.15
C VAL A 89 1.13 12.82 -20.33
N THR A 90 1.09 11.98 -21.36
CA THR A 90 0.16 12.10 -22.49
C THR A 90 -1.23 11.51 -22.19
N GLY A 91 -1.36 10.72 -21.12
CA GLY A 91 -2.61 10.09 -20.66
C GLY A 91 -3.03 8.86 -21.48
N ILE A 92 -2.26 8.49 -22.51
CA ILE A 92 -2.62 7.41 -23.45
C ILE A 92 -2.17 6.05 -22.92
N GLU A 93 -0.96 5.99 -22.38
CA GLU A 93 -0.35 4.73 -21.92
C GLU A 93 -0.35 4.67 -20.40
N LYS A 94 -0.42 3.47 -19.84
CA LYS A 94 -0.15 3.25 -18.41
C LYS A 94 1.31 2.91 -18.24
N GLN A 95 1.93 3.52 -17.24
CA GLN A 95 3.32 3.31 -16.90
C GLN A 95 3.44 2.95 -15.43
N ASP A 96 4.34 2.03 -15.11
CA ASP A 96 4.65 1.70 -13.73
C ASP A 96 5.41 2.85 -13.08
N ARG A 97 4.94 3.24 -11.90
CA ARG A 97 5.52 4.26 -11.04
C ARG A 97 5.77 3.63 -9.69
N LEU A 98 6.95 3.85 -9.16
CA LEU A 98 7.40 3.23 -7.91
C LEU A 98 7.61 4.33 -6.86
N PRO A 99 6.60 4.70 -6.06
CA PRO A 99 6.83 5.49 -4.87
C PRO A 99 7.88 4.82 -3.97
N VAL A 100 8.94 5.56 -3.65
CA VAL A 100 9.96 5.18 -2.67
C VAL A 100 9.86 6.14 -1.51
N ILE A 101 9.48 5.60 -0.35
CA ILE A 101 9.26 6.36 0.89
C ILE A 101 10.27 5.86 1.91
N VAL A 102 10.85 6.76 2.70
CA VAL A 102 11.65 6.38 3.86
C VAL A 102 10.95 6.85 5.12
N LYS A 103 10.87 5.95 6.09
CA LYS A 103 10.41 6.23 7.44
C LYS A 103 11.61 6.21 8.39
N THR A 104 11.70 7.25 9.19
CA THR A 104 12.73 7.43 10.22
C THR A 104 12.03 7.66 11.57
N LEU A 105 12.80 7.82 12.64
CA LEU A 105 12.24 8.19 13.94
C LEU A 105 11.64 9.60 13.95
N LEU A 106 12.10 10.48 13.06
CA LEU A 106 11.74 11.90 13.05
C LEU A 106 10.63 12.22 12.04
N THR A 107 10.63 11.54 10.90
CA THR A 107 9.71 11.84 9.79
C THR A 107 9.50 10.67 8.84
N GLU A 108 8.44 10.78 8.03
CA GLU A 108 8.19 9.97 6.84
C GLU A 108 8.37 10.86 5.60
N GLN A 109 9.27 10.47 4.70
CA GLN A 109 9.67 11.26 3.55
C GLN A 109 9.49 10.48 2.25
N LEU A 110 8.74 11.06 1.30
CA LEU A 110 8.72 10.58 -0.08
C LEU A 110 10.03 10.99 -0.77
N LEU A 111 10.87 10.03 -1.12
CA LEU A 111 12.14 10.29 -1.82
C LEU A 111 11.92 10.52 -3.32
N GLY A 112 10.93 9.84 -3.88
CA GLY A 112 10.61 9.99 -5.29
C GLY A 112 9.55 9.01 -5.77
N VAL A 113 9.13 9.21 -7.01
CA VAL A 113 8.21 8.31 -7.72
C VAL A 113 8.80 7.98 -9.10
N PRO A 114 9.97 7.30 -9.17
CA PRO A 114 10.60 6.92 -10.42
C PRO A 114 9.64 6.18 -11.36
N LEU A 115 9.75 6.49 -12.65
CA LEU A 115 9.23 5.67 -13.74
C LEU A 115 10.11 4.42 -13.85
N ILE A 116 9.49 3.25 -13.86
CA ILE A 116 10.17 1.99 -14.15
C ILE A 116 9.65 1.40 -15.46
N PRO A 117 10.52 0.84 -16.32
CA PRO A 117 10.10 0.26 -17.61
C PRO A 117 9.17 -0.95 -17.44
N SER A 118 9.38 -1.71 -16.36
CA SER A 118 8.57 -2.86 -15.98
C SER A 118 8.58 -3.02 -14.46
N SER A 119 7.55 -3.64 -13.90
CA SER A 119 7.46 -4.09 -12.50
C SER A 119 8.26 -5.37 -12.23
N SER A 120 9.37 -5.58 -12.93
CA SER A 120 10.31 -6.67 -12.64
C SER A 120 11.13 -6.38 -11.39
N ASP A 121 11.54 -7.44 -10.72
CA ASP A 121 12.41 -7.45 -9.54
C ASP A 121 13.68 -6.58 -9.71
N LYS A 122 14.37 -6.71 -10.84
CA LYS A 122 15.61 -5.98 -11.13
C LYS A 122 15.38 -4.48 -11.33
N GLU A 123 14.33 -4.10 -12.05
CA GLU A 123 14.00 -2.69 -12.29
C GLU A 123 13.56 -2.01 -10.99
N ILE A 124 12.76 -2.68 -10.16
CA ILE A 124 12.37 -2.19 -8.84
C ILE A 124 13.62 -1.98 -7.97
N SER A 125 14.46 -3.01 -7.83
CA SER A 125 15.68 -2.95 -7.02
C SER A 125 16.61 -1.82 -7.45
N ASN A 126 16.86 -1.67 -8.75
CA ASN A 126 17.67 -0.58 -9.29
C ASN A 126 17.06 0.80 -9.02
N ALA A 127 15.75 0.95 -9.22
CA ALA A 127 15.07 2.22 -9.00
C ALA A 127 15.10 2.64 -7.53
N VAL A 128 14.90 1.71 -6.59
CA VAL A 128 15.03 2.00 -5.15
C VAL A 128 16.46 2.37 -4.82
N PHE A 129 17.46 1.58 -5.23
CA PHE A 129 18.87 1.85 -4.95
C PHE A 129 19.31 3.22 -5.46
N ASN A 130 19.03 3.54 -6.73
CA ASN A 130 19.37 4.83 -7.32
C ASN A 130 18.65 6.00 -6.62
N THR A 131 17.46 5.75 -6.07
CA THR A 131 16.74 6.76 -5.29
C THR A 131 17.40 6.97 -3.93
N LEU A 132 17.82 5.90 -3.25
CA LEU A 132 18.55 5.99 -1.98
C LEU A 132 19.92 6.68 -2.14
N GLU A 133 20.65 6.36 -3.22
CA GLU A 133 21.95 6.96 -3.53
C GLU A 133 21.83 8.47 -3.73
N LYS A 134 20.82 8.94 -4.47
CA LYS A 134 20.55 10.38 -4.68
C LYS A 134 20.28 11.15 -3.39
N TRP A 135 19.77 10.47 -2.37
CA TRP A 135 19.45 11.05 -1.07
C TRP A 135 20.53 10.77 -0.02
N GLY A 136 21.64 10.12 -0.39
CA GLY A 136 22.72 9.78 0.54
C GLY A 136 22.31 8.83 1.67
N LEU A 137 21.30 7.97 1.44
CA LEU A 137 20.69 7.13 2.48
C LEU A 137 21.15 5.67 2.47
N VAL A 138 22.01 5.29 1.53
CA VAL A 138 22.44 3.89 1.30
C VAL A 138 22.94 3.23 2.58
N ASP A 139 23.69 3.97 3.41
CA ASP A 139 24.31 3.50 4.64
C ASP A 139 23.38 3.54 5.86
N GLN A 140 22.24 4.22 5.79
CA GLN A 140 21.29 4.37 6.90
C GLN A 140 20.15 3.35 6.85
N VAL A 141 19.91 2.71 5.71
CA VAL A 141 18.80 1.75 5.56
C VAL A 141 19.03 0.46 6.36
N GLN A 142 18.15 0.17 7.32
CA GLN A 142 18.21 -1.04 8.15
C GLN A 142 17.07 -2.03 7.88
N ALA A 143 15.97 -1.57 7.28
CA ALA A 143 14.82 -2.41 7.04
C ALA A 143 14.09 -2.05 5.74
N PHE A 144 13.44 -3.05 5.16
CA PHE A 144 12.62 -2.96 3.95
C PHE A 144 11.17 -3.29 4.26
N VAL A 145 10.24 -2.48 3.76
CA VAL A 145 8.80 -2.77 3.78
C VAL A 145 8.28 -2.82 2.35
N PHE A 146 7.67 -3.94 2.00
CA PHE A 146 7.22 -4.24 0.65
C PHE A 146 6.00 -5.17 0.66
N ASP A 147 5.20 -5.13 -0.40
CA ASP A 147 4.11 -6.07 -0.62
C ASP A 147 4.65 -7.46 -1.02
N THR A 148 3.90 -8.52 -0.69
CA THR A 148 4.37 -9.90 -0.85
C THR A 148 4.12 -10.48 -2.24
N THR A 149 4.13 -9.64 -3.28
CA THR A 149 4.05 -10.07 -4.67
C THR A 149 5.33 -10.77 -5.11
N SER A 150 5.22 -11.61 -6.15
CA SER A 150 6.35 -12.43 -6.61
C SER A 150 7.54 -11.60 -7.13
N SER A 151 7.28 -10.41 -7.69
CA SER A 151 8.32 -9.47 -8.13
C SER A 151 9.15 -8.94 -6.97
N ASN A 152 8.55 -8.80 -5.79
CA ASN A 152 9.26 -8.32 -4.59
C ASN A 152 9.89 -9.46 -3.79
N THR A 153 9.25 -10.64 -3.72
CA THR A 153 9.56 -11.70 -2.75
C THR A 153 10.32 -12.91 -3.29
N GLY A 154 10.71 -12.92 -4.57
CA GLY A 154 11.43 -14.03 -5.18
C GLY A 154 12.68 -14.44 -4.36
N ARG A 155 12.76 -15.70 -3.93
CA ARG A 155 13.86 -16.20 -3.06
C ARG A 155 15.26 -15.86 -3.57
N PHE A 156 15.48 -15.90 -4.89
CA PHE A 156 16.76 -15.60 -5.53
C PHE A 156 16.76 -14.32 -6.37
N ASN A 157 15.57 -13.91 -6.82
CA ASN A 157 15.35 -12.84 -7.80
C ASN A 157 14.15 -11.97 -7.36
N GLY A 158 14.07 -11.67 -6.07
CA GLY A 158 13.09 -10.74 -5.52
C GLY A 158 13.73 -9.37 -5.44
N ALA A 159 12.95 -8.30 -5.68
CA ALA A 159 13.47 -6.95 -5.55
C ALA A 159 14.14 -6.69 -4.19
N CYS A 160 13.59 -7.24 -3.10
CA CYS A 160 14.17 -7.11 -1.75
C CYS A 160 15.53 -7.82 -1.65
N THR A 161 15.64 -9.05 -2.14
CA THR A 161 16.89 -9.83 -2.13
C THR A 161 17.97 -9.17 -2.99
N LEU A 162 17.60 -8.70 -4.19
CA LEU A 162 18.52 -7.98 -5.08
C LEU A 162 19.00 -6.67 -4.46
N LEU A 163 18.11 -5.94 -3.79
CA LEU A 163 18.45 -4.69 -3.12
C LEU A 163 19.35 -4.93 -1.91
N GLU A 164 19.08 -5.94 -1.09
CA GLU A 164 19.95 -6.34 0.02
C GLU A 164 21.36 -6.68 -0.47
N MET A 165 21.48 -7.48 -1.54
CA MET A 165 22.78 -7.78 -2.16
C MET A 165 23.52 -6.55 -2.66
N LYS A 166 22.80 -5.53 -3.19
CA LYS A 166 23.41 -4.25 -3.60
C LYS A 166 23.89 -3.42 -2.42
N LEU A 167 23.17 -3.46 -1.29
CA LEU A 167 23.60 -2.77 -0.06
C LEU A 167 24.76 -3.49 0.63
N GLY A 168 24.99 -4.77 0.32
CA GLY A 168 26.14 -5.52 0.82
C GLY A 168 26.09 -5.81 2.32
N ARG A 169 24.89 -5.83 2.92
CA ARG A 169 24.66 -6.05 4.35
C ARG A 169 23.30 -6.68 4.60
N ASN A 170 23.13 -7.29 5.77
CA ASN A 170 21.85 -7.85 6.19
C ASN A 170 20.84 -6.73 6.43
N ILE A 171 19.63 -6.92 5.91
CA ILE A 171 18.53 -5.98 6.05
C ILE A 171 17.32 -6.69 6.65
N LEU A 172 16.64 -6.04 7.60
CA LEU A 172 15.42 -6.58 8.16
C LEU A 172 14.26 -6.50 7.15
N PHE A 173 13.68 -7.65 6.78
CA PHE A 173 12.51 -7.69 5.90
C PHE A 173 11.20 -7.62 6.69
N LEU A 174 10.44 -6.56 6.45
CA LEU A 174 9.13 -6.30 7.06
C LEU A 174 8.04 -6.43 5.99
N ALA A 175 7.80 -7.66 5.55
CA ALA A 175 6.83 -7.93 4.49
C ALA A 175 5.39 -7.56 4.92
N CYS A 176 4.60 -7.09 3.95
CA CYS A 176 3.26 -6.55 4.23
C CYS A 176 2.26 -7.64 4.66
N ARG A 177 1.87 -7.62 5.94
CA ARG A 177 0.86 -8.52 6.52
C ARG A 177 -0.53 -8.37 5.90
N HIS A 178 -0.90 -7.16 5.49
CA HIS A 178 -2.20 -6.93 4.83
C HIS A 178 -2.33 -7.75 3.54
N HIS A 179 -1.25 -7.92 2.76
CA HIS A 179 -1.29 -8.75 1.56
C HIS A 179 -1.51 -10.23 1.91
N ILE A 180 -0.87 -10.72 2.99
CA ILE A 180 -1.07 -12.09 3.46
C ILE A 180 -2.50 -12.32 3.93
N PHE A 181 -3.06 -11.40 4.71
CA PHE A 181 -4.44 -11.51 5.17
C PHE A 181 -5.44 -11.44 4.03
N GLU A 182 -5.19 -10.65 2.99
CA GLU A 182 -6.00 -10.68 1.77
C GLU A 182 -6.00 -12.09 1.17
N LEU A 183 -4.84 -12.73 1.02
CA LEU A 183 -4.77 -14.11 0.52
C LEU A 183 -5.57 -15.10 1.37
N VAL A 184 -5.58 -14.94 2.69
CA VAL A 184 -6.39 -15.75 3.62
C VAL A 184 -7.89 -15.51 3.40
N LEU A 185 -8.32 -14.24 3.28
CA LEU A 185 -9.72 -13.92 2.98
C LEU A 185 -10.17 -14.49 1.63
N LEU A 186 -9.30 -14.45 0.62
CA LEU A 186 -9.58 -15.04 -0.69
C LEU A 186 -9.74 -16.55 -0.61
N ALA A 187 -8.97 -17.23 0.23
CA ALA A 187 -9.13 -18.66 0.48
C ALA A 187 -10.49 -18.94 1.13
N ALA A 188 -10.90 -18.15 2.12
CA ALA A 188 -12.22 -18.25 2.74
C ALA A 188 -13.33 -18.12 1.68
N MET A 189 -13.33 -17.04 0.91
CA MET A 189 -14.35 -16.74 -0.10
C MET A 189 -14.42 -17.82 -1.19
N SER A 190 -13.26 -18.29 -1.66
CA SER A 190 -13.17 -19.37 -2.65
C SER A 190 -13.77 -20.68 -2.11
N SER A 191 -13.58 -20.97 -0.82
CA SER A 191 -14.09 -22.19 -0.19
C SER A 191 -15.62 -22.24 -0.08
N VAL A 192 -16.29 -21.08 -0.06
CA VAL A 192 -17.76 -20.98 -0.06
C VAL A 192 -18.35 -20.69 -1.44
N LYS A 193 -17.52 -20.66 -2.48
CA LYS A 193 -17.92 -20.35 -3.86
C LYS A 193 -18.43 -18.92 -4.09
N LEU A 194 -17.89 -17.95 -3.36
CA LEU A 194 -18.07 -16.52 -3.65
C LEU A 194 -16.81 -16.03 -4.39
N TYR A 195 -16.89 -15.94 -5.72
CA TYR A 195 -15.74 -15.88 -6.63
C TYR A 195 -15.55 -14.52 -7.32
N SER A 196 -15.66 -13.37 -6.64
CA SER A 196 -14.92 -12.13 -6.97
C SER A 196 -15.58 -10.86 -6.40
N SER A 197 -14.83 -9.75 -6.40
CA SER A 197 -15.40 -8.41 -6.21
C SER A 197 -16.45 -8.07 -7.26
N SER A 198 -16.29 -8.51 -8.52
CA SER A 198 -17.29 -8.29 -9.57
C SER A 198 -18.60 -9.02 -9.28
N GLU A 199 -18.55 -10.25 -8.77
CA GLU A 199 -19.74 -10.97 -8.36
C GLU A 199 -20.44 -10.28 -7.18
N LEU A 200 -19.68 -9.84 -6.17
CA LEU A 200 -20.23 -9.05 -5.06
C LEU A 200 -20.85 -7.74 -5.53
N VAL A 201 -20.27 -7.07 -6.54
CA VAL A 201 -20.83 -5.85 -7.12
C VAL A 201 -22.11 -6.14 -7.90
N VAL A 202 -22.16 -7.22 -8.68
CA VAL A 202 -23.40 -7.61 -9.38
C VAL A 202 -24.52 -7.87 -8.37
N ILE A 203 -24.24 -8.61 -7.29
CA ILE A 203 -25.20 -8.84 -6.21
C ILE A 203 -25.62 -7.51 -5.54
N LEU A 204 -24.66 -6.63 -5.24
CA LEU A 204 -24.91 -5.32 -4.64
C LEU A 204 -25.75 -4.39 -5.55
N LEU A 205 -25.69 -4.57 -6.86
CA LEU A 205 -26.51 -3.83 -7.82
C LEU A 205 -27.85 -4.51 -8.12
N GLY A 206 -28.18 -5.59 -7.39
CA GLY A 206 -29.43 -6.35 -7.57
C GLY A 206 -29.45 -7.26 -8.81
N GLY A 207 -28.30 -7.49 -9.44
CA GLY A 207 -28.17 -8.39 -10.59
C GLY A 207 -28.07 -9.86 -10.19
N THR A 208 -28.39 -10.75 -11.13
CA THR A 208 -28.25 -12.20 -10.97
C THR A 208 -26.97 -12.70 -11.64
N LEU A 209 -26.25 -13.63 -10.98
CA LEU A 209 -25.04 -14.21 -11.54
C LEU A 209 -25.38 -15.26 -12.62
N PRO A 210 -24.67 -15.28 -13.77
CA PRO A 210 -24.92 -16.29 -14.81
C PRO A 210 -24.63 -17.72 -14.29
N LYS A 211 -25.55 -18.66 -14.53
CA LYS A 211 -25.29 -20.09 -14.30
C LYS A 211 -24.35 -20.61 -15.39
N GLY A 212 -23.09 -20.85 -15.07
CA GLY A 212 -22.12 -21.44 -15.99
C GLY A 212 -20.79 -20.70 -15.97
N ASN A 213 -19.78 -21.34 -15.37
CA ASN A 213 -18.46 -20.77 -15.18
C ASN A 213 -17.74 -20.54 -16.51
N LYS A 214 -17.73 -19.30 -17.00
CA LYS A 214 -16.60 -18.71 -17.76
C LYS A 214 -16.53 -17.22 -17.46
N ILE A 215 -16.03 -16.88 -16.29
CA ILE A 215 -15.51 -15.54 -16.03
C ILE A 215 -14.03 -15.58 -16.41
N CYS A 216 -13.63 -14.78 -17.40
CA CYS A 216 -12.22 -14.59 -17.76
C CYS A 216 -11.44 -14.21 -16.50
N LYS A 217 -10.22 -14.75 -16.35
CA LYS A 217 -9.30 -14.35 -15.27
C LYS A 217 -9.30 -12.82 -15.19
N PRO A 218 -9.71 -12.22 -14.06
CA PRO A 218 -9.61 -10.77 -13.92
C PRO A 218 -8.13 -10.41 -14.07
N GLY A 219 -7.80 -9.60 -15.08
CA GLY A 219 -6.51 -8.93 -15.11
C GLY A 219 -6.34 -8.12 -13.82
N ALA A 220 -5.10 -7.98 -13.35
CA ALA A 220 -4.76 -7.29 -12.10
C ALA A 220 -5.60 -6.01 -11.93
N TYR A 221 -6.52 -6.02 -10.96
CA TYR A 221 -7.43 -4.90 -10.74
C TYR A 221 -6.71 -3.84 -9.92
N HIS A 222 -6.46 -2.68 -10.52
CA HIS A 222 -5.60 -1.61 -9.98
C HIS A 222 -6.17 -0.79 -8.81
N GLN A 223 -7.30 -1.20 -8.24
CA GLN A 223 -7.84 -0.63 -7.02
C GLN A 223 -7.86 -1.70 -5.94
N ALA A 224 -6.70 -1.89 -5.31
CA ALA A 224 -6.54 -2.65 -4.08
C ALA A 224 -7.37 -1.98 -2.98
N GLN A 225 -8.63 -2.38 -2.85
CA GLN A 225 -9.41 -2.12 -1.65
C GLN A 225 -9.36 -3.42 -0.86
N TRP A 226 -8.26 -3.64 -0.14
CA TRP A 226 -7.95 -4.92 0.48
C TRP A 226 -9.09 -5.46 1.39
N MET A 227 -9.84 -4.57 2.03
CA MET A 227 -10.99 -4.87 2.90
C MET A 227 -12.36 -4.83 2.17
N ALA A 228 -12.41 -4.39 0.91
CA ALA A 228 -13.69 -4.17 0.22
C ALA A 228 -14.52 -5.44 0.11
N LYS A 229 -13.90 -6.58 -0.21
CA LYS A 229 -14.63 -7.85 -0.31
C LYS A 229 -15.32 -8.19 1.01
N ALA A 230 -14.62 -8.02 2.13
CA ALA A 230 -15.18 -8.25 3.46
C ALA A 230 -16.30 -7.25 3.80
N ILE A 231 -16.11 -5.95 3.53
CA ILE A 231 -17.13 -4.92 3.75
C ILE A 231 -18.37 -5.19 2.89
N TYR A 232 -18.20 -5.53 1.61
CA TYR A 232 -19.31 -5.81 0.72
C TYR A 232 -20.06 -7.06 1.14
N SER A 233 -19.37 -8.14 1.54
CA SER A 233 -20.04 -9.33 2.08
C SER A 233 -20.91 -8.99 3.30
N ILE A 234 -20.38 -8.20 4.24
CA ILE A 234 -21.13 -7.75 5.42
C ILE A 234 -22.32 -6.89 5.01
N LYS A 235 -22.12 -5.89 4.14
CA LYS A 235 -23.19 -4.99 3.69
C LYS A 235 -24.32 -5.74 2.98
N ILE A 236 -23.98 -6.63 2.05
CA ILE A 236 -24.95 -7.46 1.33
C ILE A 236 -25.72 -8.34 2.31
N PHE A 237 -25.04 -8.96 3.28
CA PHE A 237 -25.70 -9.80 4.28
C PHE A 237 -26.63 -9.01 5.21
N LEU A 238 -26.25 -7.81 5.63
CA LEU A 238 -27.08 -6.95 6.49
C LEU A 238 -28.32 -6.44 5.76
N LEU A 239 -28.16 -6.05 4.50
CA LEU A 239 -29.22 -5.48 3.64
C LEU A 239 -29.84 -6.53 2.70
N ARG A 240 -29.73 -7.81 3.05
CA ARG A 240 -30.14 -8.92 2.18
C ARG A 240 -31.61 -8.90 1.76
N SER A 241 -32.49 -8.25 2.52
CA SER A 241 -33.89 -8.03 2.16
C SER A 241 -34.04 -7.17 0.90
N GLU A 242 -33.08 -6.29 0.64
CA GLU A 242 -33.10 -5.34 -0.47
C GLU A 242 -32.47 -5.92 -1.75
N PHE A 243 -31.87 -7.11 -1.68
CA PHE A 243 -31.17 -7.74 -2.79
C PHE A 243 -31.83 -9.04 -3.22
N ALA A 244 -31.86 -9.29 -4.53
CA ALA A 244 -32.29 -10.56 -5.08
C ALA A 244 -31.20 -11.64 -4.90
N ILE A 245 -31.02 -12.13 -3.67
CA ILE A 245 -30.10 -13.22 -3.35
C ILE A 245 -30.81 -14.55 -3.21
N THR A 246 -30.17 -15.61 -3.69
CA THR A 246 -30.65 -16.99 -3.49
C THR A 246 -30.34 -17.46 -2.08
N GLY A 247 -31.10 -18.45 -1.57
CA GLY A 247 -30.81 -19.05 -0.26
C GLY A 247 -29.44 -19.75 -0.18
N VAL A 248 -28.83 -20.11 -1.31
CA VAL A 248 -27.45 -20.63 -1.36
C VAL A 248 -26.45 -19.51 -1.14
N GLU A 249 -26.63 -18.36 -1.80
CA GLU A 249 -25.78 -17.17 -1.64
C GLU A 249 -25.92 -16.59 -0.23
N GLU A 250 -27.14 -16.53 0.33
CA GLU A 250 -27.36 -16.08 1.71
C GLU A 250 -26.58 -16.96 2.71
N LYS A 251 -26.61 -18.29 2.56
CA LYS A 251 -25.83 -19.21 3.40
C LYS A 251 -24.33 -19.00 3.23
N ALA A 252 -23.84 -18.81 2.00
CA ALA A 252 -22.43 -18.54 1.74
C ALA A 252 -21.98 -17.20 2.36
N LEU A 253 -22.79 -16.15 2.21
CA LEU A 253 -22.57 -14.83 2.82
C LEU A 253 -22.58 -14.92 4.35
N CYS A 254 -23.52 -15.66 4.93
CA CYS A 254 -23.58 -15.87 6.39
C CYS A 254 -22.29 -16.50 6.91
N ARG A 255 -21.81 -17.57 6.26
CA ARG A 255 -20.55 -18.25 6.61
C ARG A 255 -19.35 -17.31 6.52
N ILE A 256 -19.23 -16.53 5.44
CA ILE A 256 -18.13 -15.59 5.26
C ILE A 256 -18.20 -14.41 6.23
N CYS A 257 -19.37 -13.86 6.49
CA CYS A 257 -19.54 -12.82 7.49
C CYS A 257 -19.14 -13.34 8.89
N GLY A 258 -19.55 -14.56 9.24
CA GLY A 258 -19.12 -15.21 10.47
C GLY A 258 -17.60 -15.38 10.57
N PHE A 259 -16.96 -15.81 9.48
CA PHE A 259 -15.51 -15.90 9.40
C PHE A 259 -14.84 -14.52 9.58
N ILE A 260 -15.32 -13.50 8.86
CA ILE A 260 -14.75 -12.15 8.87
C ILE A 260 -14.78 -11.58 10.29
N VAL A 261 -15.93 -11.64 10.94
CA VAL A 261 -16.13 -11.08 12.28
C VAL A 261 -15.27 -11.79 13.31
N VAL A 262 -15.17 -13.13 13.24
CA VAL A 262 -14.48 -13.92 14.27
C VAL A 262 -12.96 -13.94 14.07
N ASN A 263 -12.49 -14.05 12.82
CA ASN A 263 -11.08 -14.35 12.55
C ASN A 263 -10.35 -13.25 11.76
N TYR A 264 -11.04 -12.42 10.98
CA TYR A 264 -10.37 -11.53 10.01
C TYR A 264 -10.20 -10.09 10.51
N ILE A 265 -11.23 -9.52 11.13
CA ILE A 265 -11.26 -8.09 11.50
C ILE A 265 -10.09 -7.73 12.42
N LYS A 266 -9.90 -8.48 13.52
CA LYS A 266 -8.86 -8.14 14.51
C LYS A 266 -7.46 -8.15 13.89
N PRO A 267 -6.96 -9.26 13.29
CA PRO A 267 -5.63 -9.29 12.68
C PRO A 267 -5.44 -8.21 11.62
N TRP A 268 -6.48 -7.93 10.83
CA TRP A 268 -6.43 -6.89 9.81
C TRP A 268 -6.11 -5.51 10.40
N PHE A 269 -6.87 -5.08 11.41
CA PHE A 269 -6.70 -3.74 11.99
C PHE A 269 -5.45 -3.62 12.89
N THR A 270 -4.91 -4.73 13.38
CA THR A 270 -3.68 -4.73 14.18
C THR A 270 -2.41 -4.97 13.33
N ALA A 271 -2.54 -5.20 12.03
CA ALA A 271 -1.42 -5.51 11.14
C ALA A 271 -0.36 -4.40 11.03
N ASN A 272 -0.74 -3.14 11.28
CA ASN A 272 0.13 -1.98 11.25
C ASN A 272 0.91 -1.75 12.56
N LYS A 273 0.62 -2.52 13.61
CA LYS A 273 1.32 -2.43 14.90
C LYS A 273 2.45 -3.44 14.94
N THR A 274 3.67 -3.00 14.68
CA THR A 274 4.86 -3.87 14.54
C THR A 274 5.09 -4.79 15.74
N THR A 275 4.85 -4.33 16.97
CA THR A 275 5.03 -5.11 18.20
C THR A 275 3.97 -6.20 18.36
N GLU A 276 2.69 -5.86 18.16
CA GLU A 276 1.57 -6.81 18.31
C GLU A 276 1.44 -7.77 17.11
N ALA A 277 1.95 -7.39 15.95
CA ALA A 277 1.75 -8.08 14.69
C ALA A 277 2.17 -9.58 14.73
N PRO A 278 3.38 -9.96 15.20
CA PRO A 278 3.79 -11.38 15.26
C PRO A 278 2.91 -12.23 16.18
N TRP A 279 2.54 -11.70 17.35
CA TRP A 279 1.67 -12.43 18.28
C TRP A 279 0.26 -12.61 17.72
N ASN A 280 -0.26 -11.59 17.04
CA ASN A 280 -1.55 -11.68 16.34
C ASN A 280 -1.54 -12.72 15.20
N ASP A 281 -0.43 -12.88 14.49
CA ASP A 281 -0.27 -13.93 13.47
C ASP A 281 -0.41 -15.34 14.09
N ILE A 282 0.26 -15.58 15.23
CA ILE A 282 0.17 -16.84 15.99
C ILE A 282 -1.26 -17.05 16.53
N LEU A 283 -1.87 -16.00 17.08
CA LEU A 283 -3.24 -16.07 17.59
C LEU A 283 -4.24 -16.37 16.47
N LEU A 284 -4.04 -15.81 15.27
CA LEU A 284 -4.85 -16.12 14.10
C LEU A 284 -4.74 -17.61 13.72
N LEU A 285 -3.54 -18.20 13.70
CA LEU A 285 -3.38 -19.64 13.47
C LEU A 285 -4.16 -20.48 14.50
N LYS A 286 -4.06 -20.14 15.79
CA LYS A 286 -4.80 -20.82 16.87
C LYS A 286 -6.32 -20.67 16.69
N ASN A 287 -6.79 -19.45 16.40
CA ASN A 287 -8.20 -19.14 16.19
C ASN A 287 -8.77 -19.90 14.99
N LEU A 288 -8.05 -19.93 13.86
CA LEU A 288 -8.48 -20.69 12.69
C LEU A 288 -8.54 -22.19 12.99
N ASN A 289 -7.59 -22.74 13.75
CA ASN A 289 -7.64 -24.15 14.12
C ASN A 289 -8.87 -24.48 14.99
N LYS A 290 -9.20 -23.61 15.96
CA LYS A 290 -10.43 -23.73 16.75
C LYS A 290 -11.68 -23.54 15.88
N TYR A 291 -11.63 -22.62 14.91
CA TYR A 291 -12.75 -22.33 14.02
C TYR A 291 -13.16 -23.52 13.14
N LYS A 292 -12.30 -24.54 13.00
CA LYS A 292 -12.67 -25.81 12.35
C LYS A 292 -13.90 -26.49 12.97
N GLU A 293 -14.12 -26.31 14.28
CA GLU A 293 -15.31 -26.82 14.97
C GLU A 293 -16.61 -26.20 14.44
N LYS A 294 -16.54 -24.95 13.95
CA LYS A 294 -17.69 -24.23 13.39
C LYS A 294 -17.79 -24.38 11.87
N ASP A 295 -16.67 -24.28 11.17
CA ASP A 295 -16.60 -24.39 9.72
C ASP A 295 -15.24 -24.95 9.27
N ALA A 296 -15.15 -26.28 9.25
CA ALA A 296 -13.93 -27.00 8.88
C ALA A 296 -13.43 -26.68 7.47
N ILE A 297 -14.35 -26.38 6.53
CA ILE A 297 -14.01 -26.10 5.12
C ILE A 297 -13.33 -24.73 5.01
N VAL A 298 -13.95 -23.68 5.56
CA VAL A 298 -13.39 -22.32 5.53
C VAL A 298 -12.10 -22.27 6.33
N ALA A 299 -12.11 -22.79 7.56
CA ALA A 299 -10.94 -22.84 8.43
C ALA A 299 -9.76 -23.58 7.79
N GLY A 300 -10.02 -24.75 7.20
CA GLY A 300 -8.99 -25.56 6.53
C GLY A 300 -8.35 -24.84 5.35
N ALA A 301 -9.15 -24.23 4.48
CA ALA A 301 -8.64 -23.45 3.34
C ALA A 301 -7.79 -22.25 3.80
N CYS A 302 -8.25 -21.53 4.83
CA CYS A 302 -7.55 -20.38 5.40
C CYS A 302 -6.23 -20.78 6.05
N LEU A 303 -6.21 -21.85 6.86
CA LEU A 303 -5.00 -22.36 7.51
C LEU A 303 -3.97 -22.82 6.49
N GLN A 304 -4.39 -23.61 5.51
CA GLN A 304 -3.49 -24.07 4.46
C GLN A 304 -2.88 -22.87 3.72
N LYS A 305 -3.71 -21.87 3.36
CA LYS A 305 -3.22 -20.67 2.71
C LYS A 305 -2.26 -19.90 3.60
N PHE A 306 -2.59 -19.71 4.88
CA PHE A 306 -1.77 -18.92 5.79
C PHE A 306 -0.42 -19.59 6.07
N VAL A 307 -0.40 -20.89 6.37
CA VAL A 307 0.81 -21.69 6.60
C VAL A 307 1.76 -21.65 5.40
N ASN A 308 1.22 -21.71 4.18
CA ASN A 308 2.02 -21.61 2.95
C ASN A 308 2.69 -20.24 2.76
N HIS A 309 2.33 -19.22 3.54
CA HIS A 309 2.89 -17.87 3.45
C HIS A 309 3.47 -17.39 4.78
N LEU A 310 3.89 -18.28 5.71
CA LEU A 310 4.51 -17.87 6.98
C LEU A 310 5.97 -17.40 6.84
N TRP A 311 6.55 -17.41 5.64
CA TRP A 311 7.96 -17.06 5.42
C TRP A 311 8.31 -15.62 5.85
N TYR A 312 7.35 -14.71 5.95
CA TYR A 312 7.57 -13.34 6.42
C TYR A 312 7.67 -13.22 7.95
N LEU A 313 7.24 -14.25 8.69
CA LEU A 313 7.31 -14.31 10.14
C LEU A 313 8.69 -14.84 10.52
N THR A 314 9.73 -14.07 10.22
CA THR A 314 11.13 -14.43 10.50
C THR A 314 11.42 -14.37 12.00
N ASP A 315 12.52 -14.99 12.41
CA ASP A 315 12.96 -14.98 13.81
C ASP A 315 13.13 -13.55 14.33
N GLU A 316 13.73 -12.65 13.53
CA GLU A 316 13.90 -11.24 13.87
C GLU A 316 12.55 -10.51 14.00
N ALA A 317 11.59 -10.80 13.11
CA ALA A 317 10.27 -10.20 13.17
C ALA A 317 9.50 -10.66 14.41
N VAL A 318 9.67 -11.92 14.83
CA VAL A 318 9.02 -12.48 16.03
C VAL A 318 9.51 -11.78 17.30
N LEU A 319 10.76 -11.30 17.35
CA LEU A 319 11.31 -10.58 18.50
C LEU A 319 10.55 -9.31 18.88
N PHE A 320 9.87 -8.67 17.92
CA PHE A 320 9.05 -7.50 18.23
C PHE A 320 7.94 -7.79 19.23
N SER A 321 7.48 -9.04 19.33
CA SER A 321 6.47 -9.45 20.29
C SER A 321 6.96 -9.44 21.76
N LEU A 322 8.27 -9.36 22.01
CA LEU A 322 8.80 -9.10 23.35
C LEU A 322 8.31 -7.74 23.91
N PHE A 323 8.04 -6.79 23.02
CA PHE A 323 7.53 -5.45 23.34
C PHE A 323 6.00 -5.35 23.27
N ASP A 324 5.29 -6.46 23.06
CA ASP A 324 3.81 -6.48 23.09
C ASP A 324 3.32 -6.82 24.50
N ASP A 325 2.54 -5.92 25.10
CA ASP A 325 1.95 -6.12 26.44
C ASP A 325 0.92 -7.27 26.48
N ASN A 326 0.40 -7.69 25.32
CA ASN A 326 -0.54 -8.81 25.22
C ASN A 326 0.15 -10.18 25.25
N VAL A 327 1.48 -10.24 25.14
CA VAL A 327 2.24 -11.49 25.24
C VAL A 327 2.48 -11.80 26.72
N PRO A 328 2.05 -12.96 27.22
CA PRO A 328 2.27 -13.35 28.62
C PRO A 328 3.74 -13.30 29.01
N LEU A 329 4.04 -12.87 30.23
CA LEU A 329 5.41 -12.77 30.75
C LEU A 329 6.18 -14.10 30.63
N GLU A 330 5.51 -15.21 30.93
CA GLU A 330 6.08 -16.56 30.80
C GLU A 330 6.52 -16.84 29.36
N GLU A 331 5.73 -16.44 28.36
CA GLU A 331 6.09 -16.63 26.96
C GLU A 331 7.26 -15.73 26.56
N LYS A 332 7.31 -14.48 27.05
CA LYS A 332 8.47 -13.60 26.86
C LYS A 332 9.74 -14.18 27.48
N GLN A 333 9.64 -14.82 28.65
CA GLN A 333 10.76 -15.51 29.31
C GLN A 333 11.25 -16.67 28.44
N ARG A 334 10.34 -17.53 27.96
CA ARG A 334 10.67 -18.65 27.06
C ARG A 334 11.34 -18.20 25.76
N MET A 335 10.82 -17.13 25.15
CA MET A 335 11.46 -16.51 23.98
C MET A 335 12.89 -16.04 24.30
N THR A 336 13.08 -15.39 25.45
CA THR A 336 14.39 -14.89 25.89
C THR A 336 15.37 -16.01 26.18
N GLU A 337 14.92 -17.10 26.78
CA GLU A 337 15.73 -18.31 27.01
C GLU A 337 16.19 -18.92 25.68
N LYS A 338 15.28 -19.09 24.72
CA LYS A 338 15.61 -19.60 23.39
C LYS A 338 16.62 -18.73 22.65
N LEU A 339 16.55 -17.41 22.81
CA LEU A 339 17.53 -16.49 22.22
C LEU A 339 18.93 -16.62 22.84
N ARG A 340 19.01 -16.92 24.14
CA ARG A 340 20.30 -17.16 24.80
C ARG A 340 20.94 -18.46 24.34
N GLU A 341 20.15 -19.48 24.05
CA GLU A 341 20.63 -20.75 23.45
C GLU A 341 21.19 -20.55 22.03
N PHE A 342 20.65 -19.60 21.26
CA PHE A 342 21.07 -19.34 19.87
C PHE A 342 22.40 -18.59 19.72
N ASN A 343 22.85 -17.90 20.77
CA ASN A 343 24.12 -17.15 20.80
C ASN A 343 25.30 -17.97 21.36
N GLN A 344 25.10 -19.27 21.60
CA GLN A 344 26.15 -20.25 21.93
C GLN A 344 26.39 -21.15 20.72
#